data_AF-A0A523ZYW1-F1
#
_entry.id   AF-A0A523ZYW1-F1
#
_cell.length_a   1.000
_cell.length_b   1.000
_cell.length_c   1.000
_cell.angle_alpha   90.00
_cell.angle_beta   90.00
_cell.angle_gamma   90.00
#
_symmetry.space_group_name_H-M   'P 1'
#
loop_
_entity.id
_entity.type
_entity.pdbx_description
1 polymer ?
#
loop_
_entity_poly.entity_id
_entity_poly.type
_entity_poly.pdbx_seq_one_letter_code
_entity_poly.pdbx_strand_id
1 'polypeptide(L)'
;MPEDQGLAITGEERMSDILALLGAEGNVTRVLGELSGLTIYPRSVVSDGGSLFFLGRQGISRRLGILMPSGAEPTFDLVRRSVAVGGEHLALGLGDATHANASALRARLSFMAPVPVGMRKSFGLGDRLGIATPGHIRALRQTRGIFPVLAQQSIREMERAGRTPEQVMDSATWGVLQEGWWAGYGADADHIKTEADIDACVAAGFIGYTLDPRDHVDDAAQTDSLDTLALKFDSLPWPRLATTPDATRAAYLGKDWNLGGGRSLTLGEEELLRAACKYGRALAHLSAIYRHLQQAMGGRRFE
;
A
#
# COMPACT_ATOMS: atom_id res chain seq x y z
N MET A 1 -14.31 29.21 -57.89
CA MET A 1 -13.98 30.41 -57.09
C MET A 1 -15.29 30.86 -56.48
N PRO A 2 -15.48 30.73 -55.16
CA PRO A 2 -14.64 31.35 -54.11
C PRO A 2 -14.01 30.32 -53.16
N GLU A 3 -12.72 30.45 -52.85
CA GLU A 3 -12.12 31.09 -51.66
C GLU A 3 -11.90 30.12 -50.50
N ASP A 4 -10.68 29.57 -50.56
CA ASP A 4 -9.79 29.16 -49.50
C ASP A 4 -10.01 29.93 -48.18
N GLN A 5 -10.44 29.23 -47.15
CA GLN A 5 -10.23 29.63 -45.75
C GLN A 5 -9.56 28.46 -45.06
N GLY A 6 -8.23 28.58 -44.93
CA GLY A 6 -7.40 27.69 -44.15
C GLY A 6 -7.96 27.52 -42.74
N LEU A 7 -8.39 26.30 -42.44
CA LEU A 7 -8.52 25.88 -41.05
C LEU A 7 -7.13 25.91 -40.44
N ALA A 8 -6.91 26.92 -39.60
CA ALA A 8 -5.84 26.93 -38.64
C ALA A 8 -5.89 25.62 -37.85
N ILE A 9 -4.85 24.81 -37.99
CA ILE A 9 -4.60 23.62 -37.20
C ILE A 9 -4.46 24.11 -35.75
N THR A 10 -5.55 24.03 -35.00
CA THR A 10 -5.60 24.35 -33.57
C THR A 10 -4.65 23.39 -32.85
N GLY A 11 -3.86 23.93 -31.90
CA GLY A 11 -2.73 23.28 -31.24
C GLY A 11 -3.04 22.08 -30.34
N GLU A 12 -4.09 21.31 -30.64
CA GLU A 12 -4.45 20.04 -30.01
C GLU A 12 -4.02 18.80 -30.82
N GLU A 13 -3.61 18.95 -32.08
CA GLU A 13 -3.18 17.84 -32.96
C GLU A 13 -1.65 17.55 -32.97
N ARG A 14 -0.86 18.15 -32.07
CA ARG A 14 0.59 17.91 -31.95
C ARG A 14 1.08 17.49 -30.57
N MET A 15 0.26 16.85 -29.75
CA MET A 15 0.85 16.03 -28.69
C MET A 15 1.30 14.72 -29.34
N SER A 16 2.51 14.73 -29.88
CA SER A 16 3.18 13.52 -30.31
C SER A 16 3.21 12.58 -29.11
N ASP A 17 2.58 11.41 -29.24
CA ASP A 17 2.77 10.35 -28.26
C ASP A 17 4.28 10.06 -28.24
N ILE A 18 4.94 10.47 -27.15
CA ILE A 18 6.38 10.33 -26.97
C ILE A 18 6.79 8.86 -27.19
N LEU A 19 5.90 7.92 -26.85
CA LEU A 19 6.12 6.50 -27.09
C LEU A 19 6.17 6.17 -28.59
N ALA A 20 5.30 6.78 -29.40
CA ALA A 20 5.29 6.62 -30.85
C ALA A 20 6.54 7.23 -31.50
N LEU A 21 6.99 8.41 -31.05
CA LEU A 21 8.25 9.01 -31.52
C LEU A 21 9.45 8.08 -31.27
N LEU A 22 9.56 7.54 -30.05
CA LEU A 22 10.61 6.58 -29.72
C LEU A 22 10.50 5.29 -30.55
N GLY A 23 9.27 4.84 -30.82
CA GLY A 23 9.01 3.66 -31.65
C GLY A 23 9.44 3.84 -33.11
N ALA A 24 9.30 5.05 -33.66
CA ALA A 24 9.76 5.38 -35.01
C ALA A 24 11.30 5.37 -35.12
N GLU A 25 12.01 5.75 -34.04
CA GLU A 25 13.49 5.67 -33.94
C GLU A 25 14.00 4.23 -33.69
N GLY A 26 13.10 3.30 -33.35
CA GLY A 26 13.38 1.87 -33.22
C GLY A 26 12.86 1.28 -31.92
N ASN A 27 13.58 0.30 -31.36
CA ASN A 27 13.17 -0.32 -30.11
C ASN A 27 13.22 0.70 -28.96
N VAL A 28 12.06 1.03 -28.39
CA VAL A 28 11.88 2.04 -27.33
C VAL A 28 12.90 1.89 -26.19
N THR A 29 13.14 0.67 -25.70
CA THR A 29 14.07 0.47 -24.57
C THR A 29 15.52 0.71 -24.95
N ARG A 30 15.90 0.40 -26.19
CA ARG A 30 17.24 0.70 -26.73
C ARG A 30 17.43 2.22 -26.85
N VAL A 31 16.46 2.91 -27.45
CA VAL A 31 16.51 4.37 -27.64
C VAL A 31 16.59 5.07 -26.28
N LEU A 32 15.74 4.70 -25.31
CA LEU A 32 15.82 5.22 -23.95
C LEU A 32 17.15 4.91 -23.27
N GLY A 33 17.73 3.73 -23.48
CA GLY A 33 19.03 3.36 -22.94
C GLY A 33 20.17 4.22 -23.51
N GLU A 34 20.17 4.48 -24.82
CA GLU A 34 21.13 5.35 -25.48
C GLU A 34 20.99 6.80 -25.01
N LEU A 35 19.75 7.30 -24.89
CA LEU A 35 19.46 8.66 -24.43
C LEU A 35 19.81 8.88 -22.95
N SER A 36 19.68 7.85 -22.09
CA SER A 36 19.85 8.00 -20.64
C SER A 36 21.18 7.46 -20.11
N GLY A 37 21.85 6.58 -20.85
CA GLY A 37 22.99 5.81 -20.37
C GLY A 37 22.60 4.70 -19.38
N LEU A 38 21.32 4.33 -19.30
CA LEU A 38 20.82 3.31 -18.37
C LEU A 38 20.54 1.98 -19.08
N THR A 39 20.67 0.88 -18.35
CA THR A 39 20.04 -0.38 -18.75
C THR A 39 18.56 -0.34 -18.36
N ILE A 40 17.67 -0.22 -19.32
CA ILE A 40 16.23 -0.02 -19.10
C ILE A 40 15.56 -1.32 -18.65
N TYR A 41 14.69 -1.24 -17.63
CA TYR A 41 13.77 -2.34 -17.31
C TYR A 41 12.61 -2.33 -18.32
N PRO A 42 12.47 -3.32 -19.21
CA PRO A 42 11.60 -3.18 -20.37
C PRO A 42 10.12 -2.97 -20.04
N ARG A 43 9.65 -3.53 -18.93
CA ARG A 43 8.25 -3.39 -18.48
C ARG A 43 7.96 -2.10 -17.72
N SER A 44 8.98 -1.29 -17.44
CA SER A 44 8.84 -0.06 -16.67
C SER A 44 8.46 1.17 -17.49
N VAL A 45 8.46 1.04 -18.82
CA VAL A 45 8.13 2.14 -19.71
C VAL A 45 6.61 2.36 -19.67
N VAL A 46 6.19 3.52 -19.17
CA VAL A 46 4.79 3.89 -18.93
C VAL A 46 4.55 5.31 -19.42
N SER A 47 3.43 5.54 -20.13
CA SER A 47 2.98 6.87 -20.56
C SER A 47 1.76 7.31 -19.76
N ASP A 48 1.68 8.58 -19.40
CA ASP A 48 0.44 9.23 -18.90
C ASP A 48 -0.25 10.10 -19.97
N GLY A 49 0.19 9.98 -21.23
CA GLY A 49 -0.31 10.77 -22.37
C GLY A 49 0.43 12.11 -22.57
N GLY A 50 1.15 12.60 -21.56
CA GLY A 50 1.97 13.82 -21.67
C GLY A 50 3.44 13.60 -21.36
N SER A 51 3.82 12.52 -20.68
CA SER A 51 5.19 12.18 -20.36
C SER A 51 5.38 10.67 -20.35
N LEU A 52 6.61 10.24 -20.62
CA LEU A 52 7.02 8.85 -20.58
C LEU A 52 7.95 8.61 -19.40
N PHE A 53 7.52 7.76 -18.49
CA PHE A 53 8.27 7.33 -17.31
C PHE A 53 8.95 6.00 -17.60
N PHE A 54 10.13 5.81 -17.04
CA PHE A 54 10.83 4.55 -17.10
C PHE A 54 11.78 4.38 -15.92
N LEU A 55 12.03 3.13 -15.55
CA LEU A 55 13.07 2.77 -14.60
C LEU A 55 14.23 2.14 -15.34
N GLY A 56 15.44 2.56 -15.00
CA GLY A 56 16.66 1.91 -15.47
C GLY A 56 17.60 1.60 -14.30
N ARG A 57 18.70 0.93 -14.61
CA ARG A 57 19.79 0.73 -13.67
C ARG A 57 21.12 1.21 -14.23
N GLN A 58 21.94 1.73 -13.33
CA GLN A 58 23.36 1.99 -13.56
C GLN A 58 24.14 1.17 -12.53
N GLY A 59 24.77 0.08 -12.97
CA GLY A 59 25.30 -0.93 -12.06
C GLY A 59 24.18 -1.60 -11.24
N ILE A 60 24.23 -1.42 -9.92
CA ILE A 60 23.23 -1.92 -8.95
C ILE A 60 22.16 -0.87 -8.59
N SER A 61 22.39 0.40 -8.90
CA SER A 61 21.52 1.51 -8.49
C SER A 61 20.37 1.68 -9.48
N ARG A 62 19.14 1.73 -8.96
CA ARG A 62 17.95 2.07 -9.75
C ARG A 62 17.89 3.59 -9.96
N ARG A 63 17.48 4.01 -11.15
CA ARG A 63 17.37 5.42 -11.56
C ARG A 63 16.03 5.63 -12.25
N LEU A 64 15.33 6.69 -11.87
CA LEU A 64 14.11 7.14 -12.51
C LEU A 64 14.47 7.98 -13.73
N GLY A 65 13.84 7.70 -14.85
CA GLY A 65 13.86 8.53 -16.03
C GLY A 65 12.46 9.01 -16.41
N ILE A 66 12.36 10.26 -16.82
CA ILE A 66 11.14 10.83 -17.38
C ILE A 66 11.50 11.63 -18.63
N LEU A 67 10.85 11.29 -19.74
CA LEU A 67 10.91 12.05 -20.99
C LEU A 67 9.60 12.86 -21.11
N MET A 68 9.71 14.17 -21.30
CA MET A 68 8.57 15.09 -21.26
C MET A 68 8.74 16.24 -22.25
N PRO A 69 7.66 16.96 -22.62
CA PRO A 69 7.74 18.17 -23.44
C PRO A 69 8.63 19.24 -22.79
N SER A 70 9.32 20.01 -23.63
CA SER A 70 10.15 21.14 -23.19
C SER A 70 9.28 22.20 -22.53
N GLY A 71 9.40 22.36 -21.20
CA GLY A 71 8.64 23.35 -20.40
C GLY A 71 7.80 22.77 -19.25
N ALA A 72 7.66 21.45 -19.13
CA ALA A 72 6.93 20.84 -18.02
C ALA A 72 7.63 21.01 -16.65
N GLU A 73 6.93 21.46 -15.61
CA GLU A 73 7.48 21.71 -14.27
C GLU A 73 7.77 20.42 -13.45
N PRO A 74 8.78 20.38 -12.54
CA PRO A 74 9.11 19.17 -11.80
C PRO A 74 8.39 19.11 -10.45
N THR A 75 7.45 18.18 -10.31
CA THR A 75 7.16 17.57 -8.99
C THR A 75 8.26 16.56 -8.57
N PHE A 76 9.24 16.31 -9.46
CA PHE A 76 10.28 15.30 -9.30
C PHE A 76 11.66 15.91 -9.13
N ASP A 77 12.47 15.34 -8.25
CA ASP A 77 13.88 15.69 -8.08
C ASP A 77 14.73 14.99 -9.15
N LEU A 78 14.94 15.67 -10.28
CA LEU A 78 15.61 15.14 -11.48
C LEU A 78 16.57 16.17 -12.08
N VAL A 79 17.75 15.69 -12.49
CA VAL A 79 18.66 16.46 -13.37
C VAL A 79 18.13 16.39 -14.79
N ARG A 80 17.88 17.57 -15.39
CA ARG A 80 17.26 17.70 -16.70
C ARG A 80 18.25 18.10 -17.77
N ARG A 81 18.05 17.57 -18.98
CA ARG A 81 18.74 18.02 -20.20
C ARG A 81 17.82 17.95 -21.41
N SER A 82 18.07 18.83 -22.39
CA SER A 82 17.39 18.77 -23.67
C SER A 82 17.90 17.58 -24.49
N VAL A 83 16.99 16.89 -25.17
CA VAL A 83 17.27 15.79 -26.10
C VAL A 83 16.40 15.95 -27.35
N ALA A 84 16.89 15.44 -28.48
CA ALA A 84 16.13 15.39 -29.72
C ALA A 84 15.71 13.93 -30.01
N VAL A 85 14.42 13.72 -30.29
CA VAL A 85 13.85 12.39 -30.63
C VAL A 85 12.88 12.60 -31.78
N GLY A 86 13.05 11.92 -32.91
CA GLY A 86 12.14 12.07 -34.06
C GLY A 86 12.06 13.50 -34.60
N GLY A 87 13.12 14.30 -34.44
CA GLY A 87 13.14 15.72 -34.81
C GLY A 87 12.47 16.68 -33.81
N GLU A 88 11.87 16.16 -32.73
CA GLU A 88 11.23 16.95 -31.68
C GLU A 88 12.18 17.23 -30.50
N HIS A 89 12.05 18.41 -29.89
CA HIS A 89 12.84 18.80 -28.73
C HIS A 89 12.12 18.47 -27.42
N LEU A 90 12.65 17.48 -26.70
CA LEU A 90 12.11 16.99 -25.43
C LEU A 90 13.08 17.28 -24.28
N ALA A 91 12.58 17.22 -23.05
CA ALA A 91 13.40 17.24 -21.84
C ALA A 91 13.50 15.81 -21.27
N LEU A 92 14.73 15.33 -21.08
CA LEU A 92 15.02 14.11 -20.33
C LEU A 92 15.43 14.50 -18.90
N GLY A 93 14.63 14.08 -17.92
CA GLY A 93 14.95 14.13 -16.50
C GLY A 93 15.46 12.77 -16.00
N LEU A 94 16.60 12.76 -15.29
CA LEU A 94 17.15 11.59 -14.61
C LEU A 94 17.40 11.87 -13.13
N GLY A 95 17.03 10.94 -12.26
CA GLY A 95 17.27 11.07 -10.83
C GLY A 95 17.28 9.74 -10.09
N ASP A 96 17.57 9.82 -8.79
CA ASP A 96 17.63 8.65 -7.92
C ASP A 96 16.24 8.15 -7.54
N ALA A 97 16.17 6.88 -7.15
CA ALA A 97 14.98 6.22 -6.64
C ALA A 97 14.69 6.64 -5.17
N THR A 98 14.48 7.95 -4.96
CA THR A 98 14.26 8.56 -3.64
C THR A 98 12.80 8.47 -3.18
N HIS A 99 12.55 8.67 -1.88
CA HIS A 99 11.20 8.75 -1.34
C HIS A 99 10.36 9.85 -2.01
N ALA A 100 10.93 11.04 -2.20
CA ALA A 100 10.26 12.15 -2.87
C ALA A 100 9.79 11.78 -4.28
N ASN A 101 10.66 11.13 -5.06
CA ASN A 101 10.31 10.67 -6.41
C ASN A 101 9.28 9.53 -6.40
N ALA A 102 9.36 8.60 -5.45
CA ALA A 102 8.37 7.53 -5.30
C ALA A 102 6.98 8.08 -4.92
N SER A 103 6.91 9.04 -4.00
CA SER A 103 5.68 9.73 -3.61
C SER A 103 5.09 10.53 -4.77
N ALA A 104 5.92 11.26 -5.53
CA ALA A 104 5.47 11.96 -6.73
C ALA A 104 4.94 11.01 -7.82
N LEU A 105 5.55 9.81 -7.96
CA LEU A 105 5.05 8.79 -8.88
C LEU A 105 3.68 8.25 -8.45
N ARG A 106 3.48 7.93 -7.16
CA ARG A 106 2.16 7.48 -6.65
C ARG A 106 1.07 8.53 -6.86
N ALA A 107 1.41 9.81 -6.72
CA ALA A 107 0.49 10.91 -6.94
C ALA A 107 0.14 11.09 -8.43
N ARG A 108 1.11 10.94 -9.34
CA ARG A 108 0.92 11.15 -10.78
C ARG A 108 0.37 9.94 -11.52
N LEU A 109 0.80 8.74 -11.14
CA LEU A 109 0.44 7.46 -11.73
C LEU A 109 -0.37 6.65 -10.73
N SER A 110 -1.70 6.81 -10.76
CA SER A 110 -2.60 6.25 -9.73
C SER A 110 -2.51 4.72 -9.55
N PHE A 111 -2.13 3.97 -10.60
CA PHE A 111 -1.92 2.52 -10.49
C PHE A 111 -0.72 2.14 -9.61
N MET A 112 0.19 3.08 -9.34
CA MET A 112 1.34 2.91 -8.46
C MET A 112 1.02 3.17 -6.99
N ALA A 113 -0.15 3.73 -6.66
CA ALA A 113 -0.60 3.84 -5.28
C ALA A 113 -1.27 2.52 -4.82
N PRO A 114 -1.13 2.15 -3.54
CA PRO A 114 -1.83 0.98 -3.01
C PRO A 114 -3.34 1.22 -2.99
N VAL A 115 -4.12 0.14 -3.10
CA VAL A 115 -5.59 0.16 -3.04
C VAL A 115 -6.13 -0.89 -2.06
N PRO A 116 -7.26 -0.62 -1.37
CA PRO A 116 -7.84 -1.57 -0.42
C PRO A 116 -8.13 -2.94 -1.07
N VAL A 117 -7.79 -4.03 -0.41
CA VAL A 117 -8.01 -5.41 -0.85
C VAL A 117 -9.51 -5.73 -1.03
N GLY A 118 -10.35 -5.31 -0.10
CA GLY A 118 -11.78 -5.61 -0.02
C GLY A 118 -12.05 -7.10 0.15
N MET A 119 -13.08 -7.59 -0.52
CA MET A 119 -13.49 -9.01 -0.46
C MET A 119 -12.67 -9.94 -1.37
N ARG A 120 -11.55 -9.46 -1.93
CA ARG A 120 -10.70 -10.26 -2.84
C ARG A 120 -9.88 -11.27 -2.06
N LYS A 121 -9.69 -12.46 -2.62
CA LYS A 121 -8.65 -13.38 -2.12
C LYS A 121 -7.30 -12.69 -2.27
N SER A 122 -6.53 -12.60 -1.20
CA SER A 122 -5.25 -11.90 -1.18
C SER A 122 -4.13 -12.74 -0.59
N PHE A 123 -2.90 -12.29 -0.82
CA PHE A 123 -1.72 -12.87 -0.19
C PHE A 123 -0.71 -11.79 0.18
N GLY A 124 -0.22 -11.88 1.41
CA GLY A 124 0.82 -11.02 1.97
C GLY A 124 2.21 -11.37 1.42
N LEU A 125 2.88 -10.41 0.79
CA LEU A 125 4.15 -10.62 0.10
C LEU A 125 5.26 -9.77 0.72
N GLY A 126 5.40 -9.90 2.04
CA GLY A 126 6.35 -9.14 2.83
C GLY A 126 7.78 -9.27 2.32
N ASP A 127 8.47 -8.14 2.19
CA ASP A 127 9.80 -8.03 1.62
C ASP A 127 10.70 -7.30 2.60
N ARG A 128 11.46 -8.06 3.41
CA ARG A 128 12.38 -7.52 4.41
C ARG A 128 13.62 -6.86 3.82
N LEU A 129 13.91 -7.13 2.54
CA LEU A 129 15.13 -6.70 1.86
C LEU A 129 14.89 -5.51 0.92
N GLY A 130 13.65 -5.25 0.53
CA GLY A 130 13.27 -4.17 -0.38
C GLY A 130 13.58 -4.44 -1.87
N ILE A 131 13.87 -5.70 -2.22
CA ILE A 131 14.30 -6.12 -3.56
C ILE A 131 13.46 -7.26 -4.15
N ALA A 132 12.56 -7.87 -3.38
CA ALA A 132 11.81 -9.06 -3.78
C ALA A 132 10.56 -8.75 -4.61
N THR A 133 10.00 -7.53 -4.48
CA THR A 133 8.75 -7.13 -5.17
C THR A 133 8.71 -7.48 -6.67
N PRO A 134 9.75 -7.22 -7.50
CA PRO A 134 9.74 -7.64 -8.90
C PRO A 134 9.58 -9.16 -9.09
N GLY A 135 10.23 -9.96 -8.24
CA GLY A 135 10.10 -11.41 -8.23
C GLY A 135 8.70 -11.86 -7.83
N HIS A 136 8.13 -11.25 -6.79
CA HIS A 136 6.74 -11.48 -6.36
C HIS A 136 5.75 -11.22 -7.52
N ILE A 137 5.89 -10.09 -8.22
CA ILE A 137 5.04 -9.74 -9.37
C ILE A 137 5.15 -10.79 -10.49
N ARG A 138 6.37 -11.25 -10.81
CA ARG A 138 6.56 -12.28 -11.84
C ARG A 138 5.88 -13.60 -11.47
N ALA A 139 5.93 -14.01 -10.21
CA ALA A 139 5.22 -15.19 -9.72
C ALA A 139 3.68 -15.02 -9.79
N LEU A 140 3.17 -13.84 -9.40
CA LEU A 140 1.74 -13.53 -9.46
C LEU A 140 1.20 -13.48 -10.88
N ARG A 141 1.99 -13.07 -11.87
CA ARG A 141 1.58 -13.17 -13.30
C ARG A 141 1.23 -14.60 -13.72
N GLN A 142 1.81 -15.60 -13.05
CA GLN A 142 1.52 -17.02 -13.27
C GLN A 142 0.43 -17.56 -12.32
N THR A 143 -0.02 -16.78 -11.33
CA THR A 143 -0.96 -17.20 -10.29
C THR A 143 -2.24 -16.38 -10.38
N ARG A 144 -3.32 -16.98 -10.90
CA ARG A 144 -4.60 -16.28 -11.08
C ARG A 144 -5.40 -16.19 -9.77
N GLY A 145 -6.15 -15.10 -9.61
CA GLY A 145 -7.15 -14.96 -8.56
C GLY A 145 -6.63 -14.57 -7.17
N ILE A 146 -5.37 -14.15 -7.05
CA ILE A 146 -4.77 -13.66 -5.81
C ILE A 146 -4.39 -12.18 -5.97
N PHE A 147 -4.95 -11.33 -5.12
CA PHE A 147 -4.61 -9.91 -5.04
C PHE A 147 -3.39 -9.71 -4.12
N PRO A 148 -2.33 -9.03 -4.57
CA PRO A 148 -1.10 -8.97 -3.79
C PRO A 148 -1.08 -7.82 -2.79
N VAL A 149 -0.62 -8.08 -1.57
CA VAL A 149 -0.21 -7.04 -0.62
C VAL A 149 1.31 -6.94 -0.68
N LEU A 150 1.82 -6.02 -1.51
CA LEU A 150 3.25 -5.93 -1.85
C LEU A 150 4.07 -5.12 -0.84
N ALA A 151 3.46 -4.10 -0.22
CA ALA A 151 4.07 -3.35 0.87
C ALA A 151 3.57 -3.91 2.20
N GLN A 152 4.23 -4.95 2.71
CA GLN A 152 3.90 -5.53 4.01
C GLN A 152 5.16 -5.75 4.83
N GLN A 153 5.20 -5.18 6.02
CA GLN A 153 6.14 -5.55 7.08
C GLN A 153 5.55 -5.18 8.43
N SER A 154 5.93 -5.93 9.46
CA SER A 154 5.66 -5.55 10.84
C SER A 154 6.69 -4.55 11.38
N ILE A 155 6.32 -3.78 12.40
CA ILE A 155 7.22 -2.82 13.07
C ILE A 155 8.51 -3.50 13.53
N ARG A 156 8.40 -4.69 14.15
CA ARG A 156 9.56 -5.48 14.58
C ARG A 156 10.49 -5.88 13.42
N GLU A 157 9.94 -6.15 12.24
CA GLU A 157 10.76 -6.47 11.06
C GLU A 157 11.43 -5.23 10.47
N MET A 158 10.73 -4.08 10.48
CA MET A 158 11.30 -2.79 10.07
C MET A 158 12.49 -2.43 10.96
N GLU A 159 12.33 -2.49 12.29
CA GLU A 159 13.40 -2.24 13.26
C GLU A 159 14.61 -3.16 13.04
N ARG A 160 14.39 -4.47 12.90
CA ARG A 160 15.46 -5.45 12.70
C ARG A 160 16.17 -5.29 11.36
N ALA A 161 15.47 -4.84 10.33
CA ALA A 161 16.05 -4.57 9.02
C ALA A 161 16.68 -3.16 8.93
N GLY A 162 16.51 -2.31 9.95
CA GLY A 162 16.92 -0.91 9.91
C GLY A 162 16.16 -0.12 8.83
N ARG A 163 14.89 -0.46 8.60
CA ARG A 163 14.06 0.14 7.55
C ARG A 163 12.96 1.03 8.13
N THR A 164 12.58 2.05 7.38
CA THR A 164 11.44 2.91 7.70
C THR A 164 10.17 2.46 6.99
N PRO A 165 8.97 2.84 7.47
CA PRO A 165 7.71 2.60 6.76
C PRO A 165 7.73 3.13 5.31
N GLU A 166 8.33 4.30 5.08
CA GLU A 166 8.52 4.88 3.74
C GLU A 166 9.29 3.95 2.82
N GLN A 167 10.41 3.38 3.30
CA GLN A 167 11.21 2.45 2.51
C GLN A 167 10.44 1.17 2.16
N VAL A 168 9.49 0.72 2.98
CA VAL A 168 8.62 -0.41 2.66
C VAL A 168 7.71 -0.06 1.50
N MET A 169 7.04 1.10 1.58
CA MET A 169 6.14 1.60 0.53
C MET A 169 6.88 1.85 -0.79
N ASP A 170 8.06 2.45 -0.71
CA ASP A 170 8.86 2.82 -1.88
C ASP A 170 9.42 1.59 -2.58
N SER A 171 9.90 0.58 -1.85
CA SER A 171 10.34 -0.69 -2.45
C SER A 171 9.24 -1.36 -3.26
N ALA A 172 8.00 -1.36 -2.75
CA ALA A 172 6.85 -1.88 -3.49
C ALA A 172 6.57 -1.04 -4.74
N THR A 173 6.56 0.29 -4.59
CA THR A 173 6.32 1.26 -5.68
C THR A 173 7.33 1.09 -6.82
N TRP A 174 8.62 0.98 -6.49
CA TRP A 174 9.67 0.75 -7.49
C TRP A 174 9.54 -0.61 -8.16
N GLY A 175 9.15 -1.65 -7.42
CA GLY A 175 8.90 -2.96 -8.01
C GLY A 175 7.70 -2.99 -8.95
N VAL A 176 6.62 -2.29 -8.58
CA VAL A 176 5.42 -2.10 -9.41
C VAL A 176 5.74 -1.39 -10.71
N LEU A 177 6.49 -0.28 -10.66
CA LEU A 177 6.96 0.39 -11.87
C LEU A 177 7.88 -0.53 -12.68
N GLN A 178 8.90 -1.14 -12.05
CA GLN A 178 9.88 -1.98 -12.74
C GLN A 178 9.22 -3.08 -13.61
N GLU A 179 8.17 -3.70 -13.10
CA GLU A 179 7.46 -4.79 -13.76
C GLU A 179 6.20 -4.37 -14.50
N GLY A 180 5.89 -3.07 -14.58
CA GLY A 180 4.69 -2.54 -15.24
C GLY A 180 3.42 -3.21 -14.72
N TRP A 181 3.23 -3.22 -13.41
CA TRP A 181 2.12 -3.93 -12.76
C TRP A 181 0.91 -3.02 -12.55
N TRP A 182 -0.13 -3.20 -13.38
CA TRP A 182 -1.33 -2.36 -13.39
C TRP A 182 -2.52 -2.93 -12.63
N ALA A 183 -2.43 -4.17 -12.13
CA ALA A 183 -3.57 -4.85 -11.50
C ALA A 183 -3.89 -4.36 -10.07
N GLY A 184 -3.14 -3.38 -9.57
CA GLY A 184 -3.21 -2.89 -8.19
C GLY A 184 -2.48 -3.79 -7.19
N TYR A 185 -2.24 -3.24 -6.00
CA TYR A 185 -1.65 -3.95 -4.86
C TYR A 185 -2.11 -3.32 -3.54
N GLY A 186 -2.03 -4.06 -2.43
CA GLY A 186 -2.29 -3.57 -1.08
C GLY A 186 -1.01 -3.20 -0.33
N ALA A 187 -1.17 -2.40 0.73
CA ALA A 187 -0.10 -2.05 1.66
C ALA A 187 -0.57 -2.21 3.10
N ASP A 188 0.01 -3.16 3.83
CA ASP A 188 -0.39 -3.57 5.18
C ASP A 188 0.72 -3.32 6.20
N ALA A 189 0.42 -2.48 7.19
CA ALA A 189 1.24 -2.26 8.36
C ALA A 189 0.95 -3.39 9.36
N ASP A 190 1.83 -4.39 9.36
CA ASP A 190 1.58 -5.65 10.04
C ASP A 190 1.89 -5.54 11.56
N HIS A 191 1.15 -6.28 12.38
CA HIS A 191 1.34 -6.35 13.84
C HIS A 191 1.49 -4.99 14.56
N ILE A 192 0.62 -4.03 14.27
CA ILE A 192 0.61 -2.70 14.90
C ILE A 192 0.12 -2.77 16.34
N LYS A 193 0.86 -2.11 17.25
CA LYS A 193 0.58 -2.13 18.69
C LYS A 193 0.42 -0.76 19.33
N THR A 194 0.97 0.29 18.73
CA THR A 194 1.00 1.63 19.33
C THR A 194 0.45 2.71 18.40
N GLU A 195 -0.01 3.81 18.99
CA GLU A 195 -0.48 4.99 18.25
C GLU A 195 0.64 5.64 17.44
N ALA A 196 1.86 5.66 17.96
CA ALA A 196 3.02 6.21 17.25
C ALA A 196 3.36 5.40 15.98
N ASP A 197 3.26 4.07 16.05
CA ASP A 197 3.46 3.20 14.89
C ASP A 197 2.38 3.44 13.83
N ILE A 198 1.13 3.66 14.26
CA ILE A 198 0.03 4.06 13.38
C ILE A 198 0.40 5.35 12.66
N ASP A 199 0.76 6.40 13.40
CA ASP A 199 1.03 7.71 12.83
C ASP A 199 2.16 7.65 11.78
N ALA A 200 3.22 6.90 12.08
CA ALA A 200 4.33 6.68 11.15
C ALA A 200 3.89 5.93 9.88
N CYS A 201 3.08 4.88 10.00
CA CYS A 201 2.61 4.10 8.85
C CYS A 201 1.56 4.87 8.02
N VAL A 202 0.66 5.60 8.69
CA VAL A 202 -0.32 6.50 8.08
C VAL A 202 0.37 7.60 7.27
N ALA A 203 1.45 8.19 7.81
CA ALA A 203 2.26 9.20 7.13
C ALA A 203 2.98 8.63 5.89
N ALA A 204 3.48 7.39 5.97
CA ALA A 204 4.10 6.70 4.85
C ALA A 204 3.12 6.20 3.77
N GLY A 205 1.80 6.31 4.01
CA GLY A 205 0.77 5.98 3.04
C GLY A 205 0.29 4.52 3.06
N PHE A 206 0.49 3.80 4.17
CA PHE A 206 -0.17 2.51 4.37
C PHE A 206 -1.70 2.68 4.37
N ILE A 207 -2.39 1.61 4.00
CA ILE A 207 -3.86 1.60 3.91
C ILE A 207 -4.49 0.35 4.53
N GLY A 208 -3.70 -0.64 4.93
CA GLY A 208 -4.10 -1.80 5.71
C GLY A 208 -3.36 -1.80 7.04
N TYR A 209 -4.03 -2.18 8.11
CA TYR A 209 -3.50 -2.15 9.47
C TYR A 209 -3.88 -3.41 10.25
N THR A 210 -2.92 -4.31 10.42
CA THR A 210 -3.10 -5.51 11.25
C THR A 210 -2.85 -5.16 12.72
N LEU A 211 -3.91 -4.88 13.47
CA LEU A 211 -3.82 -4.53 14.90
C LEU A 211 -3.57 -5.78 15.75
N ASP A 212 -2.51 -5.77 16.56
CA ASP A 212 -2.11 -6.89 17.41
C ASP A 212 -2.48 -6.64 18.90
N PRO A 213 -3.52 -7.31 19.43
CA PRO A 213 -3.93 -7.15 20.83
C PRO A 213 -3.20 -8.08 21.80
N ARG A 214 -2.24 -8.90 21.35
CA ARG A 214 -1.73 -10.06 22.09
C ARG A 214 -1.27 -9.72 23.51
N ASP A 215 -0.63 -8.57 23.71
CA ASP A 215 -0.09 -8.17 25.01
C ASP A 215 -1.19 -7.86 26.05
N HIS A 216 -2.45 -7.76 25.60
CA HIS A 216 -3.63 -7.47 26.41
C HIS A 216 -4.57 -8.67 26.56
N VAL A 217 -4.21 -9.84 26.00
CA VAL A 217 -4.94 -11.09 26.19
C VAL A 217 -4.51 -11.73 27.51
N ASP A 218 -5.48 -12.04 28.37
CA ASP A 218 -5.22 -12.72 29.65
C ASP A 218 -5.32 -14.24 29.46
N ASP A 219 -4.19 -14.88 29.17
CA ASP A 219 -4.15 -16.33 28.99
C ASP A 219 -4.44 -17.11 30.28
N ALA A 220 -4.19 -16.54 31.47
CA ALA A 220 -4.47 -17.20 32.74
C ALA A 220 -5.98 -17.40 32.96
N ALA A 221 -6.81 -16.53 32.36
CA ALA A 221 -8.25 -16.69 32.37
C ALA A 221 -8.70 -18.07 31.86
N GLN A 222 -7.92 -18.77 31.03
CA GLN A 222 -8.27 -20.11 30.56
C GLN A 222 -8.33 -21.17 31.69
N THR A 223 -7.55 -20.99 32.75
CA THR A 223 -7.41 -21.96 33.85
C THR A 223 -7.85 -21.43 35.20
N ASP A 224 -8.20 -20.14 35.29
CA ASP A 224 -8.73 -19.54 36.51
C ASP A 224 -10.04 -20.20 36.96
N SER A 225 -10.24 -20.21 38.28
CA SER A 225 -11.49 -20.61 38.94
C SER A 225 -12.61 -19.59 38.68
N LEU A 226 -13.86 -20.03 38.83
CA LEU A 226 -15.04 -19.16 38.68
C LEU A 226 -15.00 -17.93 39.59
N ASP A 227 -14.59 -18.09 40.86
CA ASP A 227 -14.49 -16.97 41.80
C ASP A 227 -13.48 -15.92 41.32
N THR A 228 -12.32 -16.37 40.83
CA THR A 228 -11.30 -15.48 40.25
C THR A 228 -11.81 -14.79 38.99
N LEU A 229 -12.51 -15.52 38.12
CA LEU A 229 -13.10 -14.97 36.91
C LEU A 229 -14.18 -13.93 37.23
N ALA A 230 -15.02 -14.15 38.25
CA ALA A 230 -16.01 -13.17 38.68
C ALA A 230 -15.34 -11.86 39.12
N LEU A 231 -14.29 -11.93 39.95
CA LEU A 231 -13.51 -10.76 40.36
C LEU A 231 -12.85 -10.05 39.16
N LYS A 232 -12.27 -10.80 38.22
CA LYS A 232 -11.67 -10.24 37.01
C LYS A 232 -12.70 -9.56 36.14
N PHE A 233 -13.88 -10.15 35.96
CA PHE A 233 -15.00 -9.62 35.19
C PHE A 233 -15.47 -8.27 35.76
N ASP A 234 -15.66 -8.19 37.08
CA ASP A 234 -16.05 -6.94 37.75
C ASP A 234 -14.97 -5.85 37.58
N SER A 235 -13.70 -6.25 37.49
CA SER A 235 -12.56 -5.35 37.28
C SER A 235 -12.28 -4.96 35.81
N LEU A 236 -13.07 -5.45 34.85
CA LEU A 236 -12.87 -5.11 33.44
C LEU A 236 -13.09 -3.60 33.21
N PRO A 237 -12.42 -3.01 32.21
CA PRO A 237 -12.54 -1.58 31.92
C PRO A 237 -13.85 -1.27 31.19
N TRP A 238 -14.99 -1.50 31.84
CA TRP A 238 -16.34 -1.37 31.28
C TRP A 238 -16.60 -0.05 30.54
N PRO A 239 -16.21 1.13 31.07
CA PRO A 239 -16.36 2.39 30.33
C PRO A 239 -15.63 2.41 28.99
N ARG A 240 -14.43 1.80 28.90
CA ARG A 240 -13.67 1.71 27.64
C ARG A 240 -14.26 0.69 26.67
N LEU A 241 -14.93 -0.33 27.19
CA LEU A 241 -15.68 -1.32 26.40
C LEU A 241 -17.04 -0.79 25.91
N ALA A 242 -17.46 0.40 26.35
CA ALA A 242 -18.74 1.02 26.00
C ALA A 242 -19.95 0.11 26.27
N THR A 243 -19.89 -0.68 27.35
CA THR A 243 -20.97 -1.55 27.83
C THR A 243 -20.88 -1.68 29.35
N THR A 244 -21.76 -2.48 29.96
CA THR A 244 -21.78 -2.77 31.41
C THR A 244 -21.75 -4.29 31.65
N PRO A 245 -21.41 -4.72 32.88
CA PRO A 245 -21.57 -6.12 33.29
C PRO A 245 -22.94 -6.70 32.94
N ASP A 246 -24.01 -6.01 33.37
CA ASP A 246 -25.39 -6.47 33.20
C ASP A 246 -25.83 -6.52 31.74
N ALA A 247 -25.48 -5.49 30.95
CA ALA A 247 -25.79 -5.47 29.53
C ALA A 247 -25.05 -6.59 28.78
N THR A 248 -23.79 -6.87 29.15
CA THR A 248 -23.02 -7.96 28.57
C THR A 248 -23.63 -9.32 28.91
N ARG A 249 -24.02 -9.54 30.17
CA ARG A 249 -24.74 -10.75 30.58
C ARG A 249 -26.05 -10.91 29.80
N ALA A 250 -26.86 -9.86 29.71
CA ALA A 250 -28.12 -9.89 28.97
C ALA A 250 -27.93 -10.17 27.46
N ALA A 251 -26.82 -9.70 26.88
CA ALA A 251 -26.51 -9.89 25.47
C ALA A 251 -26.04 -11.30 25.11
N TYR A 252 -25.42 -12.03 26.05
CA TYR A 252 -24.73 -13.29 25.73
C TYR A 252 -25.13 -14.49 26.59
N LEU A 253 -25.47 -14.32 27.86
CA LEU A 253 -25.73 -15.42 28.79
C LEU A 253 -26.98 -16.20 28.39
N GLY A 254 -26.84 -17.52 28.23
CA GLY A 254 -27.91 -18.43 27.84
C GLY A 254 -28.48 -18.17 26.44
N LYS A 255 -27.78 -17.38 25.61
CA LYS A 255 -28.16 -17.14 24.22
C LYS A 255 -27.63 -18.26 23.34
N ASP A 256 -28.43 -18.61 22.34
CA ASP A 256 -28.11 -19.60 21.33
C ASP A 256 -27.94 -18.92 19.96
N TRP A 257 -26.82 -19.16 19.30
CA TRP A 257 -26.54 -18.69 17.94
C TRP A 257 -26.39 -19.87 16.98
N ASN A 258 -27.09 -19.81 15.85
CA ASN A 258 -26.90 -20.74 14.74
C ASN A 258 -25.75 -20.24 13.86
N LEU A 259 -24.65 -20.99 13.82
CA LEU A 259 -23.45 -20.65 13.04
C LEU A 259 -23.49 -21.27 11.62
N GLY A 260 -24.60 -21.89 11.24
CA GLY A 260 -24.76 -22.60 9.98
C GLY A 260 -24.03 -23.94 9.93
N GLY A 261 -24.46 -24.80 9.00
CA GLY A 261 -23.89 -26.14 8.83
C GLY A 261 -24.14 -27.07 10.01
N GLY A 262 -25.26 -26.91 10.72
CA GLY A 262 -25.64 -27.74 11.87
C GLY A 262 -24.89 -27.41 13.16
N ARG A 263 -24.16 -26.29 13.22
CA ARG A 263 -23.42 -25.84 14.41
C ARG A 263 -24.20 -24.77 15.16
N SER A 264 -24.28 -24.93 16.47
CA SER A 264 -24.79 -23.91 17.39
C SER A 264 -23.72 -23.54 18.41
N LEU A 265 -23.83 -22.33 18.94
CA LEU A 265 -23.03 -21.83 20.05
C LEU A 265 -23.99 -21.37 21.16
N THR A 266 -23.73 -21.80 22.38
CA THR A 266 -24.42 -21.34 23.59
C THR A 266 -23.37 -20.89 24.59
N LEU A 267 -23.58 -19.74 25.23
CA LEU A 267 -22.66 -19.25 26.27
C LEU A 267 -23.30 -19.38 27.65
N GLY A 268 -22.78 -20.31 28.45
CA GLY A 268 -23.09 -20.39 29.88
C GLY A 268 -22.32 -19.34 30.69
N GLU A 269 -22.53 -19.38 32.00
CA GLU A 269 -21.91 -18.44 32.94
C GLU A 269 -20.37 -18.52 32.89
N GLU A 270 -19.84 -19.73 32.92
CA GLU A 270 -18.40 -19.95 32.90
C GLU A 270 -17.78 -19.49 31.58
N GLU A 271 -18.36 -19.87 30.43
CA GLU A 271 -17.84 -19.48 29.12
C GLU A 271 -17.88 -17.97 28.92
N LEU A 272 -18.94 -17.30 29.37
CA LEU A 272 -19.06 -15.84 29.35
C LEU A 272 -17.93 -15.20 30.16
N LEU A 273 -17.79 -15.57 31.43
CA LEU A 273 -16.78 -14.99 32.32
C LEU A 273 -15.38 -15.23 31.77
N ARG A 274 -15.10 -16.45 31.30
CA ARG A 274 -13.81 -16.83 30.74
C ARG A 274 -13.46 -16.03 29.49
N ALA A 275 -14.39 -15.92 28.55
CA ALA A 275 -14.20 -15.13 27.33
C ALA A 275 -14.01 -13.63 27.62
N ALA A 276 -14.86 -13.08 28.50
CA ALA A 276 -14.79 -11.67 28.89
C ALA A 276 -13.47 -11.33 29.61
N CYS A 277 -13.02 -12.18 30.54
CA CYS A 277 -11.75 -11.97 31.22
C CYS A 277 -10.56 -12.12 30.27
N LYS A 278 -10.57 -13.13 29.39
CA LYS A 278 -9.48 -13.38 28.44
C LYS A 278 -9.31 -12.24 27.44
N TYR A 279 -10.41 -11.71 26.89
CA TYR A 279 -10.36 -10.78 25.76
C TYR A 279 -10.80 -9.35 26.08
N GLY A 280 -11.44 -9.08 27.22
CA GLY A 280 -12.04 -7.77 27.51
C GLY A 280 -11.02 -6.63 27.51
N ARG A 281 -9.83 -6.82 28.10
CA ARG A 281 -8.76 -5.80 28.06
C ARG A 281 -8.20 -5.62 26.64
N ALA A 282 -8.04 -6.71 25.89
CA ALA A 282 -7.66 -6.67 24.48
C ALA A 282 -8.67 -5.91 23.60
N LEU A 283 -9.97 -6.15 23.77
CA LEU A 283 -11.01 -5.42 23.03
C LEU A 283 -11.03 -3.92 23.39
N ALA A 284 -10.85 -3.58 24.66
CA ALA A 284 -10.75 -2.18 25.10
C ALA A 284 -9.50 -1.46 24.56
N HIS A 285 -8.41 -2.21 24.33
CA HIS A 285 -7.20 -1.72 23.68
C HIS A 285 -7.42 -1.50 22.19
N LEU A 286 -7.92 -2.53 21.48
CA LEU A 286 -8.22 -2.45 20.04
C LEU A 286 -9.19 -1.32 19.72
N SER A 287 -10.25 -1.13 20.52
CA SER A 287 -11.19 -0.03 20.32
C SER A 287 -10.53 1.34 20.45
N ALA A 288 -9.57 1.51 21.36
CA ALA A 288 -8.84 2.77 21.50
C ALA A 288 -7.92 3.02 20.30
N ILE A 289 -7.11 2.02 19.94
CA ILE A 289 -6.18 2.08 18.80
C ILE A 289 -6.93 2.29 17.49
N TYR A 290 -8.06 1.61 17.29
CA TYR A 290 -8.89 1.77 16.10
C TYR A 290 -9.46 3.19 16.00
N ARG A 291 -9.91 3.79 17.11
CA ARG A 291 -10.35 5.20 17.11
C ARG A 291 -9.20 6.15 16.76
N HIS A 292 -8.00 5.93 17.28
CA HIS A 292 -6.81 6.70 16.90
C HIS A 292 -6.51 6.57 15.40
N LEU A 293 -6.51 5.34 14.88
CA LEU A 293 -6.33 5.07 13.45
C LEU A 293 -7.38 5.79 12.59
N GLN A 294 -8.65 5.76 12.98
CA GLN A 294 -9.72 6.48 12.28
C GLN A 294 -9.46 7.99 12.22
N GLN A 295 -8.97 8.58 13.33
CA GLN A 295 -8.60 9.99 13.38
C GLN A 295 -7.40 10.29 12.49
N ALA A 296 -6.33 9.50 12.59
CA ALA A 296 -5.12 9.66 11.78
C ALA A 296 -5.39 9.49 10.27
N MET A 297 -6.29 8.60 9.89
CA MET A 297 -6.69 8.43 8.49
C MET A 297 -7.49 9.60 7.95
N GLY A 298 -8.15 10.40 8.79
CA GLY A 298 -8.81 11.64 8.39
C GLY A 298 -9.88 11.45 7.30
N GLY A 299 -10.61 10.33 7.34
CA GLY A 299 -11.64 9.97 6.34
C GLY A 299 -11.13 9.26 5.09
N ARG A 300 -9.81 9.06 4.93
CA ARG A 300 -9.25 8.17 3.90
C ARG A 300 -9.74 6.73 4.13
N ARG A 301 -9.96 5.99 3.04
CA ARG A 301 -10.32 4.57 3.10
C ARG A 301 -9.11 3.75 3.55
N PHE A 302 -9.34 2.80 4.46
CA PHE A 302 -8.35 1.87 4.97
C PHE A 302 -8.99 0.52 5.33
N GLU A 303 -8.16 -0.47 5.65
CA GLU A 303 -8.51 -1.83 6.06
C GLU A 303 -7.87 -2.22 7.38
#